data_AF-A0A673IPC0-F1
#
_entry.id   AF-A0A673IPC0-F1
#
_cell.length_a   1.000
_cell.length_b   1.000
_cell.length_c   1.000
_cell.angle_alpha   90.00
_cell.angle_beta   90.00
_cell.angle_gamma   90.00
#
_symmetry.space_group_name_H-M   'P 1'
#
loop_
_entity.id
_entity.type
_entity.pdbx_description
1 polymer ?
#
loop_
_entity_poly.entity_id
_entity_poly.type
_entity_poly.pdbx_seq_one_letter_code
_entity_poly.pdbx_strand_id
1 'polypeptide(L)'
;MALLLLFNFFNNYFIIFIIIIIIYSLGMCLAAAGIWVTVDGDSFMKVLPPFTDDFQSHVNVGIFSITIGAVMTLLGLLGCCGAQKESKCLLIMFFSIILIICIAETAATIVALVYSSYTEIILRAWATPGLKEQYGKDKILTDLWNSTMTTLQCCGFSNYTDFSESYYYKQNGTLYPPTCCAVLSNNPTAKASKSLDMFKVASRYCITRGVATFAAGV
;
A
#
# COMPACT_ATOMS: atom_id res chain seq x y z
N MET A 1 -18.63 -36.61 -22.60
CA MET A 1 -18.32 -36.13 -21.23
C MET A 1 -16.82 -36.14 -20.95
N ALA A 2 -16.14 -37.29 -20.82
CA ALA A 2 -14.71 -37.36 -20.49
C ALA A 2 -13.78 -36.46 -21.36
N LEU A 3 -14.01 -36.39 -22.68
CA LEU A 3 -13.22 -35.54 -23.58
C LEU A 3 -13.37 -34.03 -23.29
N LEU A 4 -14.56 -33.57 -22.87
CA LEU A 4 -14.80 -32.19 -22.44
C LEU A 4 -14.16 -31.91 -21.07
N LEU A 5 -14.16 -32.90 -20.18
CA LEU A 5 -13.46 -32.78 -18.88
C LEU A 5 -11.95 -32.69 -19.09
N LEU A 6 -11.37 -33.48 -20.01
CA LEU A 6 -9.96 -33.37 -20.40
C LEU A 6 -9.65 -32.03 -21.05
N PHE A 7 -10.47 -31.56 -22.00
CA PHE A 7 -10.27 -30.26 -22.66
C PHE A 7 -10.31 -29.10 -21.65
N ASN A 8 -11.29 -29.10 -20.74
CA ASN A 8 -11.36 -28.13 -19.65
C ASN A 8 -10.18 -28.26 -18.67
N PHE A 9 -9.71 -29.47 -18.37
CA PHE A 9 -8.57 -29.70 -17.49
C PHE A 9 -7.26 -29.16 -18.10
N PHE A 10 -6.98 -29.44 -19.38
CA PHE A 10 -5.83 -28.89 -20.09
C PHE A 10 -5.90 -27.36 -20.19
N ASN A 11 -7.07 -26.79 -20.49
CA ASN A 11 -7.27 -25.34 -20.54
C ASN A 11 -7.03 -24.69 -19.17
N ASN A 12 -7.58 -25.27 -18.09
CA ASN A 12 -7.39 -24.78 -16.72
C ASN A 12 -5.92 -24.88 -16.28
N TYR A 13 -5.22 -25.96 -16.61
CA TYR A 13 -3.79 -26.11 -16.30
C TYR A 13 -2.93 -25.06 -17.04
N PHE A 14 -3.24 -24.80 -18.32
CA PHE A 14 -2.58 -23.76 -19.11
C PHE A 14 -2.83 -22.35 -18.56
N ILE A 15 -4.05 -22.05 -18.12
CA ILE A 15 -4.42 -20.79 -17.46
C ILE A 15 -3.61 -20.61 -16.16
N ILE A 16 -3.52 -21.65 -15.31
CA ILE A 16 -2.72 -21.60 -14.07
C ILE A 16 -1.23 -21.36 -14.39
N PHE A 17 -0.67 -22.04 -15.38
CA PHE A 17 0.72 -21.87 -15.80
C PHE A 17 1.02 -20.44 -16.29
N ILE A 18 0.11 -19.84 -17.08
CA ILE A 18 0.20 -18.43 -17.50
C ILE A 18 0.17 -17.49 -16.28
N ILE A 19 -0.75 -17.70 -15.34
CA ILE A 19 -0.87 -16.88 -14.13
C ILE A 19 0.42 -16.93 -13.30
N ILE A 20 1.04 -18.09 -13.13
CA ILE A 20 2.32 -18.23 -12.43
C ILE A 20 3.45 -17.48 -13.15
N ILE A 21 3.50 -17.50 -14.49
CA ILE A 21 4.49 -16.72 -15.27
C ILE A 21 4.27 -15.21 -15.11
N ILE A 22 3.02 -14.74 -15.06
CA ILE A 22 2.69 -13.32 -14.83
C ILE A 22 3.07 -12.90 -13.40
N ILE A 23 2.78 -13.71 -12.38
CA ILE A 23 3.18 -13.43 -10.99
C ILE A 23 4.71 -13.40 -10.85
N TYR A 24 5.42 -14.32 -11.52
CA TYR A 24 6.88 -14.34 -11.56
C TYR A 24 7.48 -13.06 -12.19
N SER A 25 6.97 -12.63 -13.35
CA SER A 25 7.49 -11.44 -14.03
C SER A 25 7.16 -10.15 -13.27
N LEU A 26 5.97 -10.04 -12.68
CA LEU A 26 5.61 -8.95 -11.77
C LEU A 26 6.50 -8.93 -10.52
N GLY A 27 6.80 -10.10 -9.94
CA GLY A 27 7.75 -10.22 -8.82
C GLY A 27 9.15 -9.72 -9.16
N MET A 28 9.67 -10.08 -10.34
CA MET A 28 10.97 -9.57 -10.81
C MET A 28 10.94 -8.06 -11.08
N CYS A 29 9.88 -7.54 -11.70
CA CYS A 29 9.72 -6.10 -11.92
C CYS A 29 9.66 -5.33 -10.59
N LEU A 30 8.96 -5.86 -9.57
CA LEU A 30 8.87 -5.27 -8.23
C LEU A 30 10.23 -5.29 -7.52
N ALA A 31 10.94 -6.43 -7.58
CA ALA A 31 12.28 -6.54 -7.01
C ALA A 31 13.29 -5.61 -7.70
N ALA A 32 13.27 -5.52 -9.03
CA ALA A 32 14.12 -4.62 -9.80
C ALA A 32 13.80 -3.14 -9.52
N ALA A 33 12.52 -2.76 -9.43
CA ALA A 33 12.12 -1.41 -9.03
C ALA A 33 12.53 -1.09 -7.58
N GLY A 34 12.44 -2.07 -6.67
CA GLY A 34 12.96 -1.95 -5.30
C GLY A 34 14.48 -1.71 -5.27
N ILE A 35 15.25 -2.50 -6.02
CA ILE A 35 16.71 -2.32 -6.16
C ILE A 35 17.02 -0.94 -6.73
N TRP A 36 16.36 -0.53 -7.81
CA TRP A 36 16.52 0.78 -8.43
C TRP A 36 16.27 1.93 -7.43
N VAL A 37 15.19 1.86 -6.65
CA VAL A 37 14.89 2.85 -5.60
C VAL A 37 15.94 2.85 -4.47
N THR A 38 16.57 1.71 -4.15
CA THR A 38 17.64 1.66 -3.15
C THR A 38 19.04 2.06 -3.65
N VAL A 39 19.30 2.00 -4.97
CA VAL A 39 20.62 2.26 -5.56
C VAL A 39 20.68 3.63 -6.22
N ASP A 40 19.72 3.92 -7.10
CA ASP A 40 19.63 5.18 -7.84
C ASP A 40 18.72 6.21 -7.14
N GLY A 41 18.46 6.05 -5.83
CA GLY A 41 17.67 7.00 -5.03
C GLY A 41 18.14 8.44 -5.23
N ASP A 42 19.46 8.69 -5.20
CA ASP A 42 20.04 10.03 -5.41
C ASP A 42 19.76 10.63 -6.81
N SER A 43 19.56 9.78 -7.83
CA SER A 43 19.46 10.18 -9.25
C SER A 43 18.02 10.20 -9.76
N PHE A 44 17.24 9.17 -9.43
CA PHE A 44 15.79 9.10 -9.66
C PHE A 44 15.07 10.33 -9.09
N MET A 45 15.59 10.84 -7.97
CA MET A 45 15.01 11.91 -7.17
C MET A 45 15.54 13.31 -7.57
N LYS A 46 16.39 13.38 -8.62
CA LYS A 46 16.69 14.59 -9.41
C LYS A 46 15.94 14.65 -10.75
N VAL A 47 15.57 13.50 -11.32
CA VAL A 47 14.77 13.40 -12.56
C VAL A 47 13.27 13.55 -12.28
N LEU A 48 12.82 13.15 -11.10
CA LEU A 48 11.52 13.53 -10.53
C LEU A 48 11.73 14.68 -9.52
N PRO A 49 10.90 15.74 -9.52
CA PRO A 49 11.08 16.92 -8.66
C PRO A 49 10.95 16.58 -7.17
N PRO A 50 11.53 17.41 -6.28
CA PRO A 50 12.51 16.95 -5.31
C PRO A 50 11.89 16.12 -4.20
N PHE A 51 12.14 14.83 -4.32
CA PHE A 51 12.64 14.06 -3.20
C PHE A 51 14.18 14.36 -3.12
N THR A 52 14.93 14.05 -2.07
CA THR A 52 14.68 13.07 -1.01
C THR A 52 14.51 13.81 0.34
N ASP A 53 15.45 13.99 1.27
CA ASP A 53 16.85 13.51 1.44
C ASP A 53 17.01 12.66 2.72
N ASP A 54 15.97 12.61 3.55
CA ASP A 54 16.05 12.26 4.97
C ASP A 54 15.21 11.03 5.38
N PHE A 55 15.04 10.04 4.49
CA PHE A 55 14.36 8.77 4.82
C PHE A 55 15.23 7.77 5.59
N GLN A 56 16.41 8.16 6.07
CA GLN A 56 17.43 7.25 6.63
C GLN A 56 17.10 6.70 8.04
N SER A 57 15.83 6.71 8.47
CA SER A 57 15.41 6.23 9.80
C SER A 57 14.33 5.13 9.72
N HIS A 58 14.78 3.90 9.99
CA HIS A 58 14.01 2.70 10.33
C HIS A 58 13.10 1.99 9.32
N VAL A 59 12.51 2.63 8.29
CA VAL A 59 11.65 1.91 7.31
C VAL A 59 11.94 2.34 5.87
N ASN A 60 13.00 1.79 5.25
CA ASN A 60 13.26 2.01 3.83
C ASN A 60 12.26 1.21 2.96
N VAL A 61 11.34 1.92 2.31
CA VAL A 61 10.31 1.36 1.41
C VAL A 61 10.93 0.50 0.29
N GLY A 62 12.11 0.85 -0.20
CA GLY A 62 12.85 0.06 -1.18
C GLY A 62 13.19 -1.35 -0.67
N ILE A 63 13.65 -1.48 0.58
CA ILE A 63 14.00 -2.78 1.18
C ILE A 63 12.76 -3.67 1.36
N PHE A 64 11.62 -3.10 1.73
CA PHE A 64 10.34 -3.82 1.79
C PHE A 64 9.89 -4.28 0.40
N SER A 65 10.00 -3.42 -0.62
CA SER A 65 9.71 -3.78 -2.02
C SER A 65 10.60 -4.93 -2.52
N ILE A 66 11.91 -4.86 -2.27
CA ILE A 66 12.87 -5.93 -2.61
C ILE A 66 12.48 -7.25 -1.92
N THR A 67 12.15 -7.21 -0.64
CA THR A 67 11.84 -8.41 0.16
C THR A 67 10.59 -9.10 -0.36
N ILE A 68 9.51 -8.34 -0.62
CA ILE A 68 8.25 -8.88 -1.16
C ILE A 68 8.46 -9.38 -2.60
N GLY A 69 9.10 -8.58 -3.46
CA GLY A 69 9.39 -8.96 -4.85
C GLY A 69 10.27 -10.21 -4.96
N ALA A 70 11.28 -10.35 -4.10
CA ALA A 70 12.14 -11.55 -4.05
C ALA A 70 11.36 -12.80 -3.63
N VAL A 71 10.49 -12.72 -2.61
CA VAL A 71 9.64 -13.85 -2.19
C VAL A 71 8.65 -14.23 -3.30
N MET A 72 8.00 -13.26 -3.94
CA MET A 72 7.12 -13.53 -5.10
C MET A 72 7.88 -14.17 -6.27
N THR A 73 9.10 -13.70 -6.55
CA THR A 73 9.98 -14.26 -7.59
C THR A 73 10.35 -15.71 -7.29
N LEU A 74 10.75 -16.03 -6.05
CA LEU A 74 11.09 -17.38 -5.62
C LEU A 74 9.89 -18.33 -5.68
N LEU A 75 8.70 -17.88 -5.27
CA LEU A 75 7.46 -18.64 -5.41
C LEU A 75 7.12 -18.91 -6.88
N GLY A 76 7.29 -17.91 -7.75
CA GLY A 76 7.10 -18.05 -9.20
C GLY A 76 8.06 -19.06 -9.85
N LEU A 77 9.34 -19.05 -9.46
CA LEU A 77 10.34 -20.03 -9.89
C LEU A 77 9.98 -21.44 -9.43
N LEU A 78 9.62 -21.61 -8.15
CA LEU A 78 9.23 -22.91 -7.61
C LEU A 78 7.94 -23.45 -8.26
N GLY A 79 6.97 -22.59 -8.56
CA GLY A 79 5.77 -22.96 -9.30
C GLY A 79 6.08 -23.41 -10.74
N CYS A 80 6.88 -22.64 -11.48
CA CYS A 80 7.25 -22.96 -12.86
C CYS A 80 8.11 -24.25 -12.95
N CYS A 81 9.14 -24.37 -12.12
CA CYS A 81 9.96 -25.58 -12.04
C CYS A 81 9.18 -26.79 -11.51
N GLY A 82 8.18 -26.59 -10.64
CA GLY A 82 7.29 -27.64 -10.16
C GLY A 82 6.42 -28.21 -11.28
N ALA A 83 5.82 -27.32 -12.07
CA ALA A 83 5.00 -27.68 -13.23
C ALA A 83 5.79 -28.34 -14.36
N GLN A 84 7.06 -27.98 -14.57
CA GLN A 84 7.89 -28.56 -15.64
C GLN A 84 8.61 -29.86 -15.27
N LYS A 85 8.98 -30.06 -14.00
CA LYS A 85 9.91 -31.13 -13.60
C LYS A 85 9.23 -32.37 -12.98
N GLU A 86 7.90 -32.33 -12.82
CA GLU A 86 7.04 -33.32 -12.13
C GLU A 86 7.59 -33.81 -10.77
N SER A 87 8.48 -33.03 -10.15
CA SER A 87 9.28 -33.47 -9.02
C SER A 87 8.47 -33.33 -7.74
N LYS A 88 7.98 -34.46 -7.24
CA LYS A 88 7.19 -34.55 -6.00
C LYS A 88 7.81 -33.74 -4.85
N CYS A 89 9.13 -33.79 -4.68
CA CYS A 89 9.85 -33.01 -3.65
C CYS A 89 9.66 -31.50 -3.82
N LEU A 90 9.86 -30.96 -5.03
CA LEU A 90 9.78 -29.52 -5.28
C LEU A 90 8.32 -29.01 -5.23
N LEU A 91 7.36 -29.83 -5.68
CA LEU A 91 5.93 -29.54 -5.55
C LEU A 91 5.45 -29.60 -4.07
N ILE A 92 5.99 -30.52 -3.26
CA ILE A 92 5.75 -30.56 -1.81
C ILE A 92 6.30 -29.29 -1.15
N MET A 93 7.55 -28.88 -1.45
CA MET A 93 8.10 -27.63 -0.89
C MET A 93 7.24 -26.41 -1.24
N PHE A 94 6.82 -26.26 -2.50
CA PHE A 94 5.95 -25.18 -2.96
C PHE A 94 4.62 -25.15 -2.18
N PHE A 95 3.97 -26.31 -2.03
CA PHE A 95 2.73 -26.43 -1.25
C PHE A 95 2.95 -26.12 0.23
N SER A 96 4.04 -26.61 0.84
CA SER A 96 4.37 -26.33 2.25
C SER A 96 4.62 -24.85 2.52
N ILE A 97 5.32 -24.14 1.61
CA ILE A 97 5.57 -22.70 1.78
C ILE A 97 4.25 -21.91 1.67
N ILE A 98 3.40 -22.23 0.68
CA ILE A 98 2.07 -21.59 0.54
C ILE A 98 1.21 -21.86 1.78
N LEU A 99 1.19 -23.10 2.29
CA LEU A 99 0.42 -23.46 3.49
C LEU A 99 0.88 -22.65 4.72
N ILE A 100 2.20 -22.45 4.89
CA ILE A 100 2.74 -21.60 5.97
C ILE A 100 2.32 -20.14 5.79
N ILE A 101 2.36 -19.61 4.56
CA ILE A 101 1.91 -18.24 4.25
C ILE A 101 0.42 -18.07 4.57
N CYS A 102 -0.45 -19.00 4.15
CA CYS A 102 -1.87 -18.93 4.43
C CYS A 102 -2.20 -19.02 5.94
N ILE A 103 -1.43 -19.80 6.73
CA ILE A 103 -1.56 -19.81 8.19
C ILE A 103 -1.13 -18.47 8.80
N ALA A 104 -0.03 -17.88 8.32
CA ALA A 104 0.43 -16.57 8.78
C ALA A 104 -0.55 -15.44 8.42
N GLU A 105 -1.10 -15.46 7.20
CA GLU A 105 -2.06 -14.49 6.68
C GLU A 105 -3.42 -14.56 7.40
N THR A 106 -3.94 -15.77 7.64
CA THR A 106 -5.18 -15.94 8.41
C THR A 106 -4.99 -15.56 9.88
N ALA A 107 -3.86 -15.91 10.50
CA ALA A 107 -3.53 -15.45 11.85
C ALA A 107 -3.41 -13.92 11.94
N ALA A 108 -2.71 -13.28 10.99
CA ALA A 108 -2.59 -11.83 10.92
C ALA A 108 -3.96 -11.15 10.70
N THR A 109 -4.82 -11.73 9.86
CA THR A 109 -6.19 -11.23 9.63
C THR A 109 -7.05 -11.32 10.89
N ILE A 110 -7.01 -12.44 11.61
CA ILE A 110 -7.72 -12.60 12.88
C ILE A 110 -7.22 -11.57 13.92
N VAL A 111 -5.91 -11.38 14.03
CA VAL A 111 -5.33 -10.36 14.93
C VAL A 111 -5.76 -8.95 14.52
N ALA A 112 -5.73 -8.61 13.23
CA ALA A 112 -6.13 -7.28 12.74
C ALA A 112 -7.61 -6.98 12.98
N LEU A 113 -8.50 -7.97 12.88
CA LEU A 113 -9.91 -7.83 13.19
C LEU A 113 -10.16 -7.68 14.70
N VAL A 114 -9.63 -8.61 15.51
CA VAL A 114 -9.84 -8.65 16.97
C VAL A 114 -9.21 -7.45 17.69
N TYR A 115 -8.01 -7.04 17.27
CA TYR A 115 -7.26 -5.94 17.88
C TYR A 115 -7.36 -4.63 17.09
N SER A 116 -8.37 -4.48 16.22
CA SER A 116 -8.60 -3.30 15.37
C SER A 116 -8.47 -1.96 16.11
N SER A 117 -9.00 -1.84 17.34
CA SER A 117 -8.84 -0.65 18.19
C SER A 117 -7.38 -0.35 18.59
N TYR A 118 -6.55 -1.38 18.81
CA TYR A 118 -5.12 -1.23 19.07
C TYR A 118 -4.35 -0.95 17.78
N THR A 119 -4.74 -1.55 16.66
CA THR A 119 -4.23 -1.22 15.33
C THR A 119 -4.43 0.26 15.02
N GLU A 120 -5.58 0.85 15.38
CA GLU A 120 -5.76 2.31 15.28
C GLU A 120 -4.74 3.08 16.12
N ILE A 121 -4.54 2.73 17.39
CA ILE A 121 -3.61 3.44 18.29
C ILE A 121 -2.17 3.36 17.76
N ILE A 122 -1.75 2.18 17.33
CA ILE A 122 -0.41 1.94 16.75
C ILE A 122 -0.24 2.75 15.46
N LEU A 123 -1.19 2.67 14.53
CA LEU A 123 -1.12 3.44 13.28
C LEU A 123 -1.13 4.95 13.53
N ARG A 124 -1.87 5.45 14.54
CA ARG A 124 -1.83 6.88 14.93
C ARG A 124 -0.44 7.27 15.44
N ALA A 125 0.19 6.43 16.26
CA ALA A 125 1.53 6.67 16.79
C ALA A 125 2.62 6.71 15.70
N TRP A 126 2.46 6.00 14.58
CA TRP A 126 3.38 6.08 13.44
C TRP A 126 3.02 7.18 12.43
N ALA A 127 1.73 7.34 12.10
CA ALA A 127 1.28 8.26 11.05
C ALA A 127 1.34 9.74 11.48
N THR A 128 0.89 10.07 12.70
CA THR A 128 0.86 11.47 13.17
C THR A 128 2.23 12.15 13.21
N PRO A 129 3.33 11.54 13.72
CA PRO A 129 4.66 12.16 13.61
C PRO A 129 5.14 12.26 12.15
N GLY A 130 4.85 11.27 11.29
CA GLY A 130 5.13 11.36 9.86
C GLY A 130 4.44 12.56 9.20
N LEU A 131 3.15 12.79 9.50
CA LEU A 131 2.42 13.99 9.05
C LEU A 131 2.99 15.28 9.63
N LYS A 132 3.40 15.32 10.91
CA LYS A 132 3.91 16.55 11.52
C LYS A 132 5.32 16.93 11.06
N GLU A 133 6.21 15.95 10.93
CA GLU A 133 7.64 16.21 10.73
C GLU A 133 8.09 16.13 9.28
N GLN A 134 7.47 15.27 8.46
CA GLN A 134 7.97 14.91 7.13
C GLN A 134 7.04 15.34 6.00
N TYR A 135 5.74 15.51 6.23
CA TYR A 135 4.84 16.10 5.23
C TYR A 135 5.26 17.55 4.91
N GLY A 136 5.46 17.85 3.64
CA GLY A 136 6.04 19.11 3.15
C GLY A 136 7.57 19.16 3.10
N LYS A 137 8.28 18.23 3.75
CA LYS A 137 9.71 18.00 3.51
C LYS A 137 9.90 16.92 2.46
N ASP A 138 9.55 15.68 2.83
CA ASP A 138 9.65 14.56 1.93
C ASP A 138 8.46 14.54 0.98
N LYS A 139 8.78 14.53 -0.31
CA LYS A 139 7.77 14.62 -1.35
C LYS A 139 7.16 13.26 -1.72
N ILE A 140 7.77 12.10 -1.42
CA ILE A 140 7.12 10.80 -1.65
C ILE A 140 5.96 10.67 -0.67
N LEU A 141 6.22 10.96 0.61
CA LEU A 141 5.24 10.98 1.67
C LEU A 141 4.15 12.01 1.38
N THR A 142 4.53 13.22 0.94
CA THR A 142 3.57 14.27 0.58
C THR A 142 2.69 13.84 -0.60
N ASP A 143 3.25 13.30 -1.68
CA ASP A 143 2.50 12.82 -2.85
C ASP A 143 1.65 11.57 -2.54
N LEU A 144 2.15 10.66 -1.70
CA LEU A 144 1.41 9.49 -1.20
C LEU A 144 0.20 9.93 -0.37
N TRP A 145 0.38 10.80 0.64
CA TRP A 145 -0.73 11.32 1.43
C TRP A 145 -1.68 12.19 0.61
N ASN A 146 -1.19 12.96 -0.37
CA ASN A 146 -2.04 13.66 -1.34
C ASN A 146 -2.94 12.68 -2.12
N SER A 147 -2.36 11.58 -2.62
CA SER A 147 -3.08 10.51 -3.30
C SER A 147 -4.09 9.81 -2.39
N THR A 148 -3.70 9.47 -1.14
CA THR A 148 -4.58 8.86 -0.14
C THR A 148 -5.74 9.77 0.24
N MET A 149 -5.49 11.04 0.55
CA MET A 149 -6.52 12.04 0.89
C MET A 149 -7.49 12.28 -0.26
N THR A 150 -6.98 12.32 -1.50
CA THR A 150 -7.80 12.48 -2.71
C THR A 150 -8.63 11.23 -3.01
N THR A 151 -8.04 10.03 -2.90
CA THR A 151 -8.72 8.76 -3.20
C THR A 151 -9.79 8.42 -2.17
N LEU A 152 -9.48 8.59 -0.88
CA LEU A 152 -10.40 8.29 0.22
C LEU A 152 -11.35 9.45 0.55
N GLN A 153 -11.15 10.64 -0.03
CA GLN A 153 -11.89 11.88 0.24
C GLN A 153 -11.94 12.22 1.74
N CYS A 154 -10.74 12.40 2.31
CA CYS A 154 -10.47 12.64 3.74
C CYS A 154 -9.32 13.65 3.90
N CYS A 155 -9.10 14.17 5.11
CA CYS A 155 -8.00 15.09 5.43
C CYS A 155 -7.34 14.73 6.76
N GLY A 156 -6.01 14.55 6.74
CA GLY A 156 -5.25 14.06 7.87
C GLY A 156 -5.52 12.59 8.19
N PHE A 157 -4.77 12.00 9.10
CA PHE A 157 -4.94 10.59 9.43
C PHE A 157 -6.14 10.36 10.36
N SER A 158 -6.17 11.15 11.42
CA SER A 158 -7.19 11.25 12.47
C SER A 158 -7.98 12.55 12.40
N ASN A 159 -7.41 13.65 11.90
CA ASN A 159 -8.13 14.93 11.69
C ASN A 159 -7.28 15.91 10.85
N TYR A 160 -7.87 16.98 10.32
CA TYR A 160 -7.10 18.08 9.70
C TYR A 160 -6.10 18.72 10.70
N THR A 161 -6.39 18.64 11.99
CA THR A 161 -5.49 19.10 13.07
C THR A 161 -4.22 18.26 13.20
N ASP A 162 -4.07 17.11 12.54
CA ASP A 162 -2.79 16.39 12.49
C ASP A 162 -1.72 17.24 11.80
N PHE A 163 -2.13 18.08 10.83
CA PHE A 163 -1.24 19.06 10.19
C PHE A 163 -1.02 20.32 11.03
N SER A 164 -1.73 20.53 12.14
CA SER A 164 -1.48 21.72 12.98
C SER A 164 -0.09 21.62 13.60
N GLU A 165 0.63 22.75 13.58
CA GLU A 165 2.05 22.84 13.98
C GLU A 165 3.03 21.97 13.16
N SER A 166 2.59 21.30 12.09
CA SER A 166 3.46 20.55 11.19
C SER A 166 4.49 21.46 10.51
N TYR A 167 5.54 20.85 9.94
CA TYR A 167 6.51 21.54 9.10
C TYR A 167 5.81 22.34 7.99
N TYR A 168 4.93 21.69 7.21
CA TYR A 168 4.15 22.33 6.14
C TYR A 168 3.34 23.54 6.63
N TYR A 169 2.62 23.40 7.74
CA TYR A 169 1.79 24.47 8.31
C TYR A 169 2.62 25.68 8.77
N LYS A 170 3.82 25.44 9.30
CA LYS A 170 4.78 26.49 9.69
C LYS A 170 5.42 27.17 8.48
N GLN A 171 5.78 26.41 7.45
CA GLN A 171 6.39 26.94 6.23
C GLN A 171 5.41 27.75 5.38
N ASN A 172 4.18 27.25 5.20
CA ASN A 172 3.17 27.86 4.34
C ASN A 172 2.25 28.84 5.09
N GLY A 173 2.79 29.56 6.09
CA GLY A 173 2.10 30.69 6.73
C GLY A 173 0.75 30.34 7.36
N THR A 174 0.66 29.22 8.08
CA THR A 174 -0.56 28.66 8.72
C THR A 174 -1.64 28.12 7.77
N LEU A 175 -1.30 27.87 6.50
CA LEU A 175 -2.20 27.23 5.54
C LEU A 175 -2.19 25.69 5.67
N TYR A 176 -3.37 25.06 5.55
CA TYR A 176 -3.52 23.61 5.43
C TYR A 176 -3.28 23.11 3.99
N PRO A 177 -3.01 21.82 3.76
CA PRO A 177 -2.72 21.31 2.42
C PRO A 177 -3.86 21.54 1.41
N PRO A 178 -3.55 21.88 0.14
CA PRO A 178 -4.56 22.18 -0.87
C PRO A 178 -5.45 20.98 -1.21
N THR A 179 -4.93 19.75 -1.05
CA THR A 179 -5.70 18.50 -1.17
C THR A 179 -6.79 18.38 -0.12
N CYS A 180 -6.52 18.74 1.15
CA CYS A 180 -7.55 18.86 2.18
C CYS A 180 -8.64 19.89 1.77
N CYS A 181 -8.23 21.03 1.21
CA CYS A 181 -9.17 22.07 0.77
C CYS A 181 -10.00 21.67 -0.46
N ALA A 182 -9.43 20.91 -1.40
CA ALA A 182 -10.13 20.44 -2.61
C ALA A 182 -11.25 19.43 -2.31
N VAL A 183 -11.14 18.65 -1.24
CA VAL A 183 -12.23 17.76 -0.77
C VAL A 183 -13.45 18.58 -0.28
N LEU A 184 -13.26 19.82 0.18
CA LEU A 184 -14.38 20.71 0.53
C LEU A 184 -15.10 21.27 -0.71
N SER A 185 -14.40 21.54 -1.82
CA SER A 185 -15.01 22.19 -2.99
C SER A 185 -15.90 21.30 -3.85
N ASN A 186 -15.69 19.97 -3.80
CA ASN A 186 -16.44 19.01 -4.62
C ASN A 186 -17.77 18.55 -4.00
N ASN A 187 -18.12 19.02 -2.81
CA ASN A 187 -19.40 18.72 -2.16
C ASN A 187 -20.40 19.89 -2.34
N PRO A 188 -21.49 19.74 -3.09
CA PRO A 188 -22.37 20.86 -3.45
C PRO A 188 -23.07 21.54 -2.26
N THR A 189 -23.14 20.92 -1.07
CA THR A 189 -23.67 21.58 0.14
C THR A 189 -22.70 22.59 0.76
N ALA A 190 -21.38 22.42 0.56
CA ALA A 190 -20.35 23.22 1.24
C ALA A 190 -20.29 24.70 0.80
N LYS A 191 -21.07 25.10 -0.22
CA LYS A 191 -21.15 26.48 -0.69
C LYS A 191 -22.05 27.39 0.18
N ALA A 192 -22.70 26.85 1.22
CA ALA A 192 -23.77 27.53 1.95
C ALA A 192 -23.64 27.62 3.50
N SER A 193 -22.57 27.11 4.13
CA SER A 193 -22.29 27.42 5.56
C SER A 193 -20.80 27.45 5.89
N LYS A 194 -20.32 28.61 6.35
CA LYS A 194 -18.88 28.90 6.50
C LYS A 194 -18.24 28.40 7.81
N SER A 195 -18.86 27.41 8.46
CA SER A 195 -18.35 26.78 9.70
C SER A 195 -18.79 25.33 9.90
N LEU A 196 -20.09 25.01 9.74
CA LEU A 196 -20.61 23.66 10.03
C LEU A 196 -20.21 22.59 9.01
N ASP A 197 -20.14 22.92 7.70
CA ASP A 197 -19.82 21.92 6.68
C ASP A 197 -18.36 21.48 6.69
N MET A 198 -17.45 22.33 7.20
CA MET A 198 -16.06 21.97 7.47
C MET A 198 -15.97 20.77 8.43
N PHE A 199 -16.84 20.73 9.44
CA PHE A 199 -16.91 19.64 10.42
C PHE A 199 -17.36 18.31 9.79
N LYS A 200 -18.28 18.33 8.80
CA LYS A 200 -18.74 17.10 8.12
C LYS A 200 -17.70 16.49 7.19
N VAL A 201 -16.81 17.29 6.60
CA VAL A 201 -15.68 16.78 5.81
C VAL A 201 -14.56 16.28 6.73
N ALA A 202 -14.25 17.02 7.80
CA ALA A 202 -13.31 16.60 8.85
C ALA A 202 -13.74 15.32 9.59
N SER A 203 -15.05 15.06 9.70
CA SER A 203 -15.63 13.90 10.38
C SER A 203 -15.40 12.54 9.69
N ARG A 204 -14.63 12.46 8.58
CA ARG A 204 -14.25 11.19 7.96
C ARG A 204 -12.73 11.03 7.88
N TYR A 205 -12.22 10.34 8.89
CA TYR A 205 -10.82 9.99 9.06
C TYR A 205 -10.33 9.06 7.94
N CYS A 206 -9.12 9.28 7.43
CA CYS A 206 -8.55 8.42 6.39
C CYS A 206 -8.41 6.96 6.87
N ILE A 207 -8.15 6.75 8.17
CA ILE A 207 -8.07 5.40 8.77
C ILE A 207 -9.38 4.60 8.60
N THR A 208 -10.51 5.17 9.04
CA THR A 208 -11.82 4.50 8.98
C THR A 208 -12.31 4.34 7.54
N ARG A 209 -11.97 5.30 6.65
CA ARG A 209 -12.22 5.17 5.20
C ARG A 209 -11.43 4.03 4.57
N GLY A 210 -10.13 3.90 4.89
CA GLY A 210 -9.28 2.81 4.39
C GLY A 210 -9.76 1.44 4.84
N VAL A 211 -10.06 1.27 6.12
CA VAL A 211 -10.60 0.01 6.68
C VAL A 211 -11.94 -0.36 6.04
N ALA A 212 -12.85 0.61 5.87
CA ALA A 212 -14.15 0.37 5.23
C ALA A 212 -14.03 0.02 3.73
N THR A 213 -13.07 0.60 3.00
CA THR A 213 -12.80 0.22 1.60
C THR A 213 -12.19 -1.18 1.51
N PHE A 214 -11.27 -1.54 2.41
CA PHE A 214 -10.67 -2.88 2.45
C PHE A 214 -11.71 -3.96 2.77
N ALA A 215 -12.56 -3.72 3.79
CA ALA A 215 -13.64 -4.62 4.18
C ALA A 215 -14.84 -4.67 3.19
N ALA A 216 -14.79 -3.89 2.10
CA ALA A 216 -15.77 -3.94 1.01
C ALA A 216 -15.17 -4.51 -0.30
N GLY A 217 -13.90 -4.91 -0.29
CA GLY A 217 -13.19 -5.55 -1.41
C GLY A 217 -12.81 -7.01 -1.17
N VAL A 218 -13.27 -7.59 -0.05
CA VAL A 218 -13.10 -9.00 0.38
C VAL A 218 -14.47 -9.65 0.50
#